data_AF-A0A933UFW4-F1
#
_entry.id   AF-A0A933UFW4-F1
#
_cell.length_a   1.000
_cell.length_b   1.000
_cell.length_c   1.000
_cell.angle_alpha   90.00
_cell.angle_beta   90.00
_cell.angle_gamma   90.00
#
_symmetry.space_group_name_H-M   'P 1'
#
loop_
_entity.id
_entity.type
_entity.pdbx_description
1 polymer ?
#
loop_
_entity_poly.entity_id
_entity_poly.type
_entity_poly.pdbx_seq_one_letter_code
_entity_poly.pdbx_strand_id
1 'polypeptide(L)'
;MEAYLFYIFAALTLVCALLVVANPFSRSPVTSAMFLVLTIGSLAGLFVLLHAFFLAAVQILVYAGAVMVLFLFVIMLLNLKEEERRKLRTAAVALALVAVGAIAAMILKTVEKSGVGFGLKPKLEGGTADLGKLLFTQYLLPFEVVSVLLLVAMVGVVLLSKKDLK
;
A
#
# COMPACT_ATOMS: atom_id res chain seq x y z
N MET A 1 25.70 -5.47 3.65
CA MET A 1 24.61 -5.84 4.57
C MET A 1 23.26 -5.31 4.09
N GLU A 2 23.19 -4.06 3.62
CA GLU A 2 21.97 -3.44 3.08
C GLU A 2 21.28 -4.25 1.96
N ALA A 3 22.05 -4.82 1.02
CA ALA A 3 21.49 -5.66 -0.04
C ALA A 3 20.77 -6.92 0.49
N TYR A 4 21.29 -7.56 1.54
CA TYR A 4 20.62 -8.73 2.15
C TYR A 4 19.30 -8.31 2.81
N LEU A 5 19.31 -7.20 3.55
CA LEU A 5 18.09 -6.65 4.15
C LEU A 5 17.06 -6.28 3.07
N PHE A 6 17.50 -5.70 1.96
CA PHE A 6 16.65 -5.39 0.82
C PHE A 6 15.95 -6.64 0.28
N TYR A 7 16.71 -7.70 -0.02
CA TYR A 7 16.12 -8.94 -0.54
C TYR A 7 15.18 -9.61 0.47
N ILE A 8 15.49 -9.56 1.76
CA ILE A 8 14.62 -10.08 2.82
C ILE A 8 13.29 -9.31 2.85
N PHE A 9 13.33 -7.97 2.95
CA PHE A 9 12.11 -7.17 2.99
C PHE A 9 11.32 -7.23 1.68
N ALA A 10 11.99 -7.30 0.52
CA ALA A 10 11.35 -7.45 -0.78
C ALA A 10 10.64 -8.81 -0.90
N ALA A 11 11.32 -9.90 -0.55
CA ALA A 11 10.73 -11.23 -0.55
C ALA A 11 9.55 -11.31 0.44
N LEU A 12 9.71 -10.77 1.66
CA LEU A 12 8.64 -10.72 2.65
C LEU A 12 7.43 -9.94 2.15
N THR A 13 7.65 -8.78 1.50
CA THR A 13 6.59 -7.97 0.89
C THR A 13 5.83 -8.76 -0.17
N LEU A 14 6.53 -9.43 -1.09
CA LEU A 14 5.92 -10.23 -2.15
C LEU A 14 5.15 -11.43 -1.61
N VAL A 15 5.73 -12.17 -0.67
CA VAL A 15 5.09 -13.34 -0.06
C VAL A 15 3.84 -12.92 0.70
N CYS A 16 3.91 -11.88 1.53
CA CYS A 16 2.75 -11.37 2.25
C CYS A 16 1.68 -10.85 1.28
N ALA A 17 2.04 -10.10 0.23
CA ALA A 17 1.09 -9.63 -0.78
C ALA A 17 0.38 -10.78 -1.51
N LEU A 18 1.11 -11.86 -1.83
CA LEU A 18 0.51 -13.07 -2.38
C LEU A 18 -0.43 -13.74 -1.37
N LEU A 19 -0.05 -13.82 -0.09
CA LEU A 19 -0.90 -14.40 0.97
C LEU A 19 -2.17 -13.57 1.24
N VAL A 20 -2.17 -12.25 1.00
CA VAL A 20 -3.39 -11.43 1.08
C VAL A 20 -4.46 -11.94 0.13
N VAL A 21 -4.08 -12.26 -1.12
CA VAL A 21 -5.01 -12.62 -2.21
C VAL A 21 -5.23 -14.13 -2.30
N ALA A 22 -4.15 -14.90 -2.26
CA ALA A 22 -4.17 -16.34 -2.48
C ALA A 22 -4.35 -17.15 -1.19
N ASN A 23 -4.71 -16.49 -0.08
CA ASN A 23 -4.67 -17.00 1.30
C ASN A 23 -4.99 -18.51 1.40
N PRO A 24 -3.96 -19.37 1.43
CA PRO A 24 -4.14 -20.82 1.47
C PRO A 24 -4.53 -21.33 2.86
N PHE A 25 -4.23 -20.55 3.90
CA PHE A 25 -4.17 -21.02 5.29
C PHE A 25 -5.43 -20.70 6.09
N SER A 26 -6.20 -19.66 5.77
CA SER A 26 -7.46 -19.34 6.46
C SER A 26 -8.33 -18.40 5.63
N ARG A 27 -9.62 -18.70 5.44
CA ARG A 27 -10.53 -17.93 4.58
C ARG A 27 -11.14 -16.69 5.25
N SER A 28 -10.65 -16.29 6.41
CA SER A 28 -11.15 -15.08 7.08
C SER A 28 -10.57 -13.81 6.45
N PRO A 29 -11.40 -12.80 6.13
CA PRO A 29 -10.91 -11.50 5.65
C PRO A 29 -9.94 -10.82 6.63
N VAL A 30 -10.07 -11.13 7.93
CA VAL A 30 -9.16 -10.63 8.99
C VAL A 30 -7.74 -11.14 8.77
N THR A 31 -7.56 -12.42 8.44
CA THR A 31 -6.23 -12.98 8.15
C THR A 31 -5.59 -12.30 6.94
N SER A 32 -6.35 -12.10 5.86
CA SER A 32 -5.85 -11.37 4.67
C SER A 32 -5.43 -9.94 5.02
N ALA A 33 -6.21 -9.24 5.85
CA ALA A 33 -5.85 -7.89 6.30
C ALA A 33 -4.61 -7.87 7.21
N MET A 34 -4.37 -8.90 8.04
CA MET A 34 -3.12 -9.02 8.81
C MET A 34 -1.89 -9.20 7.92
N PHE A 35 -1.98 -9.99 6.85
CA PHE A 35 -0.91 -10.08 5.85
C PHE A 35 -0.69 -8.75 5.10
N LEU A 36 -1.73 -7.95 4.92
CA LEU A 36 -1.61 -6.62 4.33
C LEU A 36 -0.84 -5.67 5.26
N VAL A 37 -1.10 -5.71 6.57
CA VAL A 37 -0.33 -4.96 7.57
C VAL A 37 1.16 -5.34 7.52
N LEU A 38 1.47 -6.64 7.45
CA LEU A 38 2.85 -7.13 7.30
C LEU A 38 3.51 -6.64 6.00
N THR A 39 2.75 -6.58 4.90
CA THR A 39 3.21 -6.06 3.60
C THR A 39 3.58 -4.57 3.72
N ILE A 40 2.71 -3.77 4.34
CA ILE A 40 2.91 -2.33 4.55
C ILE A 40 4.10 -2.07 5.50
N GLY A 41 4.24 -2.88 6.55
CA GLY A 41 5.39 -2.81 7.46
C GLY A 41 6.72 -3.17 6.77
N SER A 42 6.71 -4.19 5.91
CA SER A 42 7.88 -4.58 5.12
C SER A 42 8.27 -3.51 4.09
N LEU A 43 7.28 -2.86 3.47
CA LEU A 43 7.48 -1.68 2.61
C LEU A 43 8.10 -0.50 3.37
N ALA A 44 7.70 -0.25 4.61
CA ALA A 44 8.34 0.76 5.45
C ALA A 44 9.83 0.45 5.68
N GLY A 45 10.18 -0.83 5.87
CA GLY A 45 11.57 -1.28 5.92
C GLY A 45 12.35 -0.98 4.62
N LEU A 46 11.74 -1.19 3.45
CA LEU A 46 12.33 -0.83 2.16
C LEU A 46 12.54 0.69 2.02
N PHE A 47 11.61 1.52 2.50
CA PHE A 47 11.78 2.97 2.53
C PHE A 47 12.93 3.42 3.43
N VAL A 48 13.11 2.78 4.58
CA VAL A 48 14.27 3.04 5.46
C VAL A 48 15.58 2.72 4.73
N LEU A 49 15.65 1.59 4.02
CA LEU A 49 16.84 1.22 3.22
C LEU A 49 17.12 2.19 2.07
N LEU A 50 16.10 2.88 1.57
CA LEU A 50 16.23 3.95 0.57
C LEU A 50 16.49 5.34 1.18
N HIS A 51 16.80 5.42 2.48
CA HIS A 51 16.96 6.67 3.24
C HIS A 51 15.71 7.58 3.27
N ALA A 52 14.53 7.05 2.97
CA ALA A 52 13.26 7.78 2.98
C ALA A 52 12.56 7.68 4.35
N PHE A 53 13.21 8.18 5.41
CA PHE A 53 12.76 8.01 6.80
C PHE A 53 11.39 8.61 7.09
N PHE A 54 11.10 9.80 6.55
CA PHE A 54 9.79 10.44 6.71
C PHE A 54 8.67 9.58 6.10
N LEU A 55 8.90 9.08 4.88
CA LEU A 55 7.91 8.27 4.17
C LEU A 55 7.69 6.93 4.89
N ALA A 56 8.76 6.31 5.40
CA ALA A 56 8.66 5.11 6.23
C ALA A 56 7.82 5.34 7.50
N ALA A 57 8.02 6.46 8.19
CA ALA A 57 7.23 6.81 9.37
C ALA A 57 5.75 7.04 9.04
N VAL A 58 5.46 7.78 7.98
CA VAL A 58 4.08 8.02 7.50
C VAL A 58 3.43 6.70 7.05
N GLN A 59 4.17 5.80 6.42
CA GLN A 59 3.69 4.47 6.03
C GLN A 59 3.18 3.67 7.23
N ILE A 60 3.91 3.72 8.35
CA ILE A 60 3.51 3.03 9.57
C ILE A 60 2.35 3.76 10.26
N LEU A 61 2.44 5.08 10.44
CA LEU A 61 1.45 5.84 11.20
C LEU A 61 0.08 5.91 10.50
N VAL A 62 0.07 6.20 9.20
CA VAL A 62 -1.17 6.43 8.44
C VAL A 62 -1.70 5.12 7.88
N TYR A 63 -0.89 4.38 7.11
CA TYR A 63 -1.39 3.19 6.43
C TYR A 63 -1.55 2.01 7.38
N ALA A 64 -0.48 1.59 8.07
CA ALA A 64 -0.58 0.46 9.00
C ALA A 64 -1.38 0.81 10.27
N GLY A 65 -1.20 2.04 10.78
CA GLY A 65 -1.80 2.50 12.04
C GLY A 65 -3.26 2.92 11.92
N ALA A 66 -3.58 3.94 11.12
CA ALA A 66 -4.94 4.46 11.05
C ALA A 66 -5.83 3.68 10.07
N VAL A 67 -5.41 3.56 8.81
CA VAL A 67 -6.25 3.03 7.73
C VAL A 67 -6.49 1.53 7.90
N MET A 68 -5.45 0.75 8.14
CA MET A 68 -5.60 -0.70 8.30
C MET A 68 -6.33 -1.08 9.59
N VAL A 69 -6.12 -0.37 10.71
CA VAL A 69 -6.87 -0.66 11.95
C VAL A 69 -8.35 -0.33 11.79
N LEU A 70 -8.69 0.79 11.15
CA LEU A 70 -10.09 1.11 10.83
C LEU A 70 -10.70 0.02 9.92
N PHE A 71 -9.98 -0.39 8.88
CA PHE A 71 -10.43 -1.43 7.96
C PHE A 71 -10.66 -2.76 8.70
N LEU A 72 -9.70 -3.18 9.54
CA LEU A 72 -9.79 -4.37 10.38
C LEU A 72 -11.00 -4.34 11.31
N PHE A 73 -11.25 -3.18 11.94
CA PHE A 73 -12.41 -2.99 12.79
C PHE A 73 -13.72 -3.15 12.00
N VAL A 74 -13.81 -2.53 10.83
CA VAL A 74 -14.99 -2.61 9.96
C VAL A 74 -15.25 -4.05 9.49
N ILE A 75 -14.26 -4.76 8.96
CA ILE A 75 -14.47 -6.14 8.48
C ILE A 75 -14.82 -7.11 9.62
N MET A 76 -14.30 -6.87 10.82
CA MET A 76 -14.60 -7.67 12.00
C MET A 76 -16.03 -7.43 12.49
N LEU A 77 -16.48 -6.17 12.52
CA LEU A 77 -17.86 -5.83 12.86
C LEU A 77 -18.87 -6.37 11.84
N LEU A 78 -18.53 -6.34 10.55
CA LEU A 78 -19.39 -6.82 9.48
C LEU A 78 -19.49 -8.35 9.43
N ASN A 79 -18.69 -9.07 10.22
CA ASN A 79 -18.62 -10.54 10.29
C ASN A 79 -18.78 -11.18 8.90
N LEU A 80 -17.94 -10.73 7.98
CA LEU A 80 -17.96 -11.12 6.57
C LEU A 80 -17.78 -12.65 6.49
N LYS A 81 -18.84 -13.35 6.08
CA LYS A 81 -18.84 -14.81 5.92
C LYS A 81 -17.98 -15.21 4.73
N GLU A 82 -17.35 -16.38 4.84
CA GLU A 82 -16.60 -16.98 3.73
C GLU A 82 -17.53 -17.19 2.52
N GLU A 83 -17.25 -16.51 1.41
CA GLU A 83 -17.97 -16.77 0.16
C GLU A 83 -17.63 -18.16 -0.38
N GLU A 84 -18.67 -18.92 -0.73
CA GLU A 84 -18.53 -20.24 -1.32
C GLU A 84 -17.89 -20.13 -2.72
N ARG A 85 -16.86 -20.96 -2.97
CA ARG A 85 -16.01 -20.89 -4.17
C ARG A 85 -16.88 -20.92 -5.44
N ARG A 86 -16.90 -19.82 -6.18
CA ARG A 86 -17.21 -19.87 -7.61
C ARG A 86 -16.07 -20.69 -8.27
N LYS A 87 -16.40 -21.78 -8.97
CA LYS A 87 -15.40 -22.58 -9.70
C LYS A 87 -14.60 -21.63 -10.60
N LEU A 88 -13.29 -21.51 -10.34
CA LEU A 88 -12.40 -20.74 -11.18
C LEU A 88 -12.42 -21.37 -12.56
N ARG A 89 -12.98 -20.65 -13.54
CA ARG A 89 -12.99 -21.10 -14.92
C ARG A 89 -11.54 -21.08 -15.40
N THR A 90 -11.03 -22.20 -15.90
CA THR A 90 -9.65 -22.34 -16.39
C THR A 90 -9.29 -21.25 -17.41
N ALA A 91 -10.26 -20.86 -18.25
CA ALA A 91 -10.14 -19.73 -19.17
C ALA A 91 -9.88 -18.38 -18.46
N ALA A 92 -10.51 -18.12 -17.31
CA ALA A 92 -10.31 -16.89 -16.54
C ALA A 92 -8.92 -16.85 -15.90
N VAL A 93 -8.44 -17.99 -15.39
CA VAL A 93 -7.08 -18.11 -14.83
C VAL A 93 -6.02 -17.94 -15.93
N ALA A 94 -6.22 -18.57 -17.08
CA ALA A 94 -5.33 -18.41 -18.23
C ALA A 94 -5.26 -16.94 -18.69
N LEU A 95 -6.41 -16.27 -18.78
CA LEU A 95 -6.47 -14.86 -19.17
C LEU A 95 -5.80 -13.94 -18.15
N ALA A 96 -5.98 -14.21 -16.85
CA ALA A 96 -5.28 -13.50 -15.78
C ALA A 96 -3.75 -13.67 -15.85
N LEU A 97 -3.26 -14.90 -16.09
CA LEU A 97 -1.83 -15.16 -16.25
C LEU A 97 -1.25 -14.45 -17.47
N VAL A 98 -1.97 -14.43 -18.59
CA VAL A 98 -1.55 -13.68 -19.79
C VAL A 98 -1.49 -12.18 -19.49
N ALA A 99 -2.48 -11.63 -18.79
CA ALA A 99 -2.49 -10.22 -18.41
C ALA A 99 -1.32 -9.85 -17.49
N VAL A 100 -1.06 -10.65 -16.45
CA VAL A 100 0.08 -10.45 -15.54
C VAL A 100 1.40 -10.56 -16.30
N GLY A 101 1.56 -11.56 -17.17
CA GLY A 101 2.75 -11.73 -18.00
C GLY A 101 2.98 -10.56 -18.96
N ALA A 102 1.92 -10.02 -19.56
CA ALA A 102 1.99 -8.86 -20.45
C ALA A 102 2.42 -7.60 -19.69
N ILE A 103 1.85 -7.34 -18.51
CA ILE A 103 2.22 -6.20 -17.66
C ILE A 103 3.68 -6.34 -17.21
N ALA A 104 4.09 -7.53 -16.75
CA ALA A 104 5.48 -7.79 -16.34
C ALA A 104 6.46 -7.56 -17.50
N ALA A 105 6.16 -8.07 -18.70
CA ALA A 105 6.98 -7.85 -19.89
C ALA A 105 7.05 -6.36 -20.28
N MET A 106 5.96 -5.61 -20.15
CA MET A 106 5.93 -4.18 -20.41
C MET A 106 6.81 -3.41 -19.42
N ILE A 107 6.75 -3.75 -18.13
CA ILE A 107 7.60 -3.15 -17.09
C ILE A 107 9.07 -3.46 -17.38
N LEU A 108 9.43 -4.71 -17.65
CA LEU A 108 10.81 -5.11 -17.94
C LEU A 108 11.37 -4.38 -19.16
N LYS A 109 10.63 -4.35 -20.28
CA LYS A 109 11.04 -3.60 -21.48
C LYS A 109 11.21 -2.11 -21.22
N THR A 110 10.36 -1.53 -20.37
CA THR A 110 10.45 -0.11 -20.01
C THR A 110 11.69 0.14 -19.15
N VAL A 111 11.96 -0.71 -18.17
CA VAL A 111 13.15 -0.60 -17.31
C VAL A 111 14.44 -0.75 -18.13
N GLU A 112 14.50 -1.72 -19.04
CA GLU A 112 15.66 -1.91 -19.95
C GLU A 112 15.90 -0.68 -20.82
N LYS A 113 14.84 -0.10 -21.39
CA LYS A 113 14.92 1.10 -22.25
C LYS A 113 15.22 2.38 -21.47
N SER A 114 14.80 2.46 -20.22
CA SER A 114 14.99 3.64 -19.37
C SER A 114 16.46 3.90 -19.03
N GLY A 115 17.36 2.92 -19.23
CA GLY A 115 18.79 3.09 -18.97
C GLY A 115 19.10 3.44 -17.51
N VAL A 116 18.24 3.03 -16.57
CA VAL A 116 18.42 3.28 -15.13
C VAL A 116 19.70 2.56 -14.69
N GLY A 117 20.80 3.32 -14.66
CA GLY A 117 22.11 2.78 -14.32
C GLY A 117 22.15 2.24 -12.90
N PHE A 118 22.73 1.05 -12.74
CA PHE A 118 23.16 0.50 -11.45
C PHE A 118 24.27 1.38 -10.85
N GLY A 119 23.90 2.52 -10.28
CA GLY A 119 24.88 3.51 -9.81
C GLY A 119 24.32 4.86 -9.39
N LEU A 120 22.99 5.07 -9.45
CA LEU A 120 22.37 6.22 -8.82
C LEU A 120 22.57 6.11 -7.31
N LYS A 121 23.54 6.85 -6.77
CA LYS A 121 23.65 7.03 -5.33
C LYS A 121 22.39 7.75 -4.86
N PRO A 122 21.68 7.24 -3.86
CA PRO A 122 20.55 7.97 -3.29
C PRO A 122 21.08 9.32 -2.80
N LYS A 123 20.65 10.39 -3.47
CA LYS A 123 20.94 11.73 -3.02
C LYS A 123 20.19 11.87 -1.69
N LEU A 124 20.89 12.21 -0.61
CA LEU A 124 20.32 12.43 0.73
C LEU A 124 19.40 13.68 0.79
N GLU A 125 18.74 14.01 -0.32
CA GLU A 125 17.75 15.08 -0.44
C GLU A 125 16.38 14.50 -0.07
N GLY A 126 16.09 14.47 1.24
CA GLY A 126 14.84 13.92 1.75
C GLY A 126 14.54 14.29 3.20
N GLY A 127 15.15 15.36 3.71
CA GLY A 127 14.90 15.85 5.07
C GLY A 127 13.46 16.33 5.23
N THR A 128 12.88 16.10 6.41
CA THR A 128 11.53 16.56 6.76
C THR A 128 11.34 18.07 6.56
N ALA A 129 12.39 18.85 6.87
CA ALA A 129 12.40 20.29 6.68
C ALA A 129 12.29 20.70 5.21
N ASP A 130 12.99 20.00 4.31
CA ASP A 130 12.97 20.33 2.88
C ASP A 130 11.66 19.89 2.22
N LEU A 131 11.09 18.75 2.65
CA LEU A 131 9.72 18.37 2.29
C LEU A 131 8.70 19.43 2.74
N GLY A 132 8.82 19.92 3.98
CA GLY A 132 7.99 21.01 4.47
C GLY A 132 8.09 22.27 3.61
N LYS A 133 9.30 22.70 3.26
CA LYS A 133 9.49 23.84 2.35
C LYS A 133 8.83 23.61 1.00
N LEU A 134 8.97 22.41 0.42
CA LEU A 134 8.35 22.07 -0.86
C LEU A 134 6.82 22.17 -0.80
N LEU A 135 6.21 21.67 0.28
CA LEU A 135 4.76 21.73 0.50
C LEU A 135 4.23 23.16 0.57
N PHE A 136 4.97 24.08 1.20
CA PHE A 136 4.55 25.47 1.35
C PHE A 136 5.06 26.42 0.25
N THR A 137 5.79 25.92 -0.74
CA THR A 137 6.31 26.74 -1.85
C THR A 137 5.80 26.24 -3.20
N GLN A 138 6.29 25.09 -3.66
CA GLN A 138 5.95 24.53 -4.97
C GLN A 138 4.61 23.79 -4.96
N TYR A 139 4.30 23.08 -3.87
CA TYR A 139 3.11 22.25 -3.73
C TYR A 139 2.03 22.88 -2.86
N LEU A 140 2.01 24.21 -2.77
CA LEU A 140 1.04 24.96 -1.95
C LEU A 140 -0.40 24.63 -2.35
N LEU A 141 -0.72 24.68 -3.64
CA LEU A 141 -2.07 24.40 -4.14
C LEU A 141 -2.52 22.96 -3.85
N PRO A 142 -1.74 21.90 -4.17
CA PRO A 142 -2.07 20.54 -3.75
C PRO A 142 -2.26 20.38 -2.24
N PHE A 143 -1.45 21.05 -1.42
CA PHE A 143 -1.57 21.01 0.04
C PHE A 143 -2.90 21.59 0.54
N GLU A 144 -3.30 22.75 0.01
CA GLU A 144 -4.60 23.35 0.31
C GLU A 144 -5.77 22.47 -0.15
N VAL A 145 -5.69 21.90 -1.35
CA VAL A 145 -6.73 20.99 -1.87
C VAL A 145 -6.88 19.75 -0.98
N VAL A 146 -5.78 19.16 -0.52
CA VAL A 146 -5.83 18.02 0.42
C VAL A 146 -6.44 18.43 1.76
N SER A 147 -6.16 19.65 2.24
CA SER A 147 -6.75 20.16 3.49
C SER A 147 -8.26 20.29 3.39
N VAL A 148 -8.77 20.81 2.28
CA VAL A 148 -10.22 20.85 1.99
C VAL A 148 -10.79 19.45 1.80
N LEU A 149 -10.08 18.55 1.11
CA LEU A 149 -10.52 17.15 0.95
C LEU A 149 -10.70 16.46 2.30
N LEU A 150 -9.79 16.66 3.24
CA LEU A 150 -9.90 16.11 4.60
C LEU A 150 -11.07 16.71 5.37
N LEU A 151 -11.32 18.02 5.22
CA LEU A 151 -12.50 18.69 5.80
C LEU A 151 -13.79 18.07 5.27
N VAL A 152 -13.91 17.92 3.95
CA VAL A 152 -15.08 17.33 3.29
C VAL A 152 -15.27 15.87 3.71
N ALA A 153 -14.20 15.09 3.79
CA ALA A 153 -14.26 13.71 4.26
C ALA A 153 -14.77 13.63 5.70
N MET A 154 -14.29 14.50 6.60
CA MET A 154 -14.74 14.52 8.00
C MET A 154 -16.22 14.87 8.12
N VAL A 155 -16.67 15.93 7.43
CA VAL A 155 -18.08 16.34 7.40
C VAL A 155 -18.94 15.22 6.80
N GLY A 156 -18.50 14.61 5.69
CA GLY A 156 -19.20 13.51 5.03
C GLY A 156 -19.40 12.30 5.94
N VAL A 157 -18.35 11.88 6.66
CA VAL A 157 -18.44 10.77 7.62
C VAL A 157 -19.36 11.11 8.79
N VAL A 158 -19.32 12.33 9.33
CA VAL A 158 -20.21 12.76 10.43
C VAL A 158 -21.68 12.76 9.99
N LEU A 159 -21.99 13.30 8.81
CA LEU A 159 -23.35 13.32 8.29
C LEU A 159 -23.87 11.90 8.01
N LEU A 160 -23.04 11.02 7.44
CA LEU A 160 -23.43 9.64 7.14
C LEU A 160 -23.59 8.78 8.40
N SER A 161 -22.81 9.05 9.44
CA SER A 161 -22.87 8.32 10.71
C SER A 161 -23.98 8.81 11.63
N LYS A 162 -24.59 9.97 11.33
CA LYS A 162 -25.69 10.52 12.12
C LYS A 162 -26.93 9.63 11.93
N LYS A 163 -27.37 8.98 13.01
CA LYS A 163 -28.62 8.24 13.00
C LYS A 163 -29.79 9.22 12.97
N ASP A 164 -30.72 9.04 12.03
CA ASP A 164 -32.02 9.70 12.06
C ASP A 164 -32.79 9.22 13.31
N LEU A 165 -32.61 9.94 14.42
CA LEU A 165 -33.51 9.86 15.56
C LEU A 165 -34.79 10.60 15.14
N LYS A 166 -35.73 9.86 14.55
CA LYS A 166 -37.12 10.27 14.46
C LYS A 166 -37.75 10.29 15.86
#